data_AF-A0A944V846-F1
#
_entry.id   AF-A0A944V846-F1
#
_cell.length_a   1.000
_cell.length_b   1.000
_cell.length_c   1.000
_cell.angle_alpha   90.00
_cell.angle_beta   90.00
_cell.angle_gamma   90.00
#
_symmetry.space_group_name_H-M   'P 1'
#
loop_
_entity.id
_entity.type
_entity.pdbx_description
1 polymer ?
#
loop_
_entity_poly.entity_id
_entity_poly.type
_entity_poly.pdbx_seq_one_letter_code
_entity_poly.pdbx_strand_id
1 'polypeptide(L)'
;MKWIAFLSLLTFVSALAVVVVRHQNRLEFREVRAAEKLRDRLNDEWGRLQLEQATWSRHNLVEQAARQELGMVTPGPTDIVVVQLEAAQ
;
A
#
# COMPACT_ATOMS: atom_id res chain seq x y z
N MET A 1 -59.39 -18.33 -12.81
CA MET A 1 -58.95 -17.06 -13.45
C MET A 1 -58.38 -16.04 -12.48
N LYS A 2 -59.11 -15.62 -11.43
CA LYS A 2 -58.67 -14.57 -10.47
C LYS A 2 -57.30 -14.79 -9.82
N TRP A 3 -57.02 -16.02 -9.36
CA TRP A 3 -55.74 -16.38 -8.73
C TRP A 3 -54.55 -16.32 -9.69
N ILE A 4 -54.75 -16.70 -10.96
CA ILE A 4 -53.70 -16.67 -11.98
C ILE A 4 -53.31 -15.22 -12.28
N ALA A 5 -54.31 -14.33 -12.42
CA ALA A 5 -54.06 -12.89 -12.60
C ALA A 5 -53.32 -12.28 -11.40
N PHE A 6 -53.70 -12.65 -10.18
CA PHE A 6 -53.03 -12.18 -8.97
C PHE A 6 -51.56 -12.63 -8.89
N LEU A 7 -51.27 -13.91 -9.13
CA LEU A 7 -49.91 -14.44 -9.12
C LEU A 7 -49.04 -13.83 -10.24
N SER A 8 -49.62 -13.62 -11.42
CA SER A 8 -48.94 -12.95 -12.53
C SER A 8 -48.54 -11.52 -12.15
N LEU A 9 -49.47 -10.76 -11.56
CA LEU A 9 -49.20 -9.40 -11.10
C LEU A 9 -48.11 -9.37 -10.03
N LEU A 10 -48.19 -10.26 -9.03
CA LEU A 10 -47.21 -10.34 -7.97
C LEU A 10 -45.80 -10.66 -8.50
N THR A 11 -45.70 -11.58 -9.46
CA THR A 11 -44.45 -11.93 -10.12
C THR A 11 -43.89 -10.74 -10.90
N PHE A 12 -44.74 -9.99 -11.59
CA PHE A 12 -44.33 -8.82 -12.36
C PHE A 12 -43.79 -7.72 -11.45
N VAL A 13 -44.46 -7.45 -10.34
CA VAL A 13 -44.00 -6.49 -9.32
C VAL A 13 -42.67 -6.92 -8.71
N SER A 14 -42.52 -8.22 -8.39
CA SER A 14 -41.26 -8.78 -7.89
C SER A 14 -40.11 -8.59 -8.89
N ALA A 15 -40.34 -8.87 -10.17
CA ALA A 15 -39.34 -8.70 -11.22
C ALA A 15 -38.87 -7.24 -11.33
N LEU A 16 -39.80 -6.27 -11.29
CA LEU A 16 -39.47 -4.85 -11.29
C LEU A 16 -38.69 -4.45 -10.03
N ALA A 17 -39.10 -4.91 -8.87
CA ALA A 17 -38.43 -4.63 -7.61
C ALA A 17 -36.96 -5.11 -7.64
N VAL A 18 -36.69 -6.31 -8.14
CA VAL A 18 -35.33 -6.84 -8.29
C VAL A 18 -34.47 -5.95 -9.20
N VAL A 19 -35.02 -5.47 -10.31
CA VAL A 19 -34.30 -4.57 -11.23
C VAL A 19 -33.93 -3.26 -10.54
N VAL A 20 -34.87 -2.66 -9.81
CA VAL A 20 -34.64 -1.41 -9.06
C VAL A 20 -33.57 -1.60 -7.99
N VAL A 21 -33.67 -2.64 -7.17
CA VAL A 21 -32.69 -2.95 -6.13
C VAL A 21 -31.32 -3.17 -6.75
N ARG A 22 -31.21 -3.92 -7.85
CA ARG A 22 -29.93 -4.13 -8.55
C ARG A 22 -29.34 -2.83 -9.09
N HIS A 23 -30.17 -1.92 -9.59
CA HIS A 23 -29.72 -0.63 -10.09
C HIS A 23 -29.20 0.27 -8.97
N GLN A 24 -29.93 0.35 -7.86
CA GLN A 24 -29.51 1.07 -6.66
C GLN A 24 -28.22 0.51 -6.09
N ASN A 25 -28.11 -0.82 -6.00
CA ASN A 25 -26.88 -1.47 -5.54
C ASN A 25 -25.69 -1.07 -6.42
N ARG A 26 -25.87 -1.03 -7.76
CA ARG A 26 -24.83 -0.55 -8.68
C ARG A 26 -24.48 0.92 -8.48
N LEU A 27 -25.42 1.77 -8.06
CA LEU A 27 -25.17 3.18 -7.78
C LEU A 27 -24.29 3.35 -6.55
N GLU A 28 -24.71 2.79 -5.41
CA GLU A 28 -23.96 2.87 -4.14
C GLU A 28 -22.56 2.28 -4.28
N PHE A 29 -22.43 1.18 -5.03
CA PHE A 29 -21.16 0.50 -5.20
C PHE A 29 -20.15 1.27 -6.07
N ARG A 30 -20.57 2.31 -6.81
CA ARG A 30 -19.66 3.11 -7.64
C ARG A 30 -18.66 3.90 -6.80
N GLU A 31 -19.12 4.55 -5.74
CA GLU A 31 -18.28 5.41 -4.93
C GLU A 31 -17.24 4.59 -4.17
N VAL A 32 -17.67 3.48 -3.57
CA VAL A 32 -16.79 2.51 -2.92
C VAL A 32 -15.71 2.02 -3.89
N ARG A 33 -16.11 1.59 -5.10
CA ARG A 33 -15.16 1.13 -6.12
C ARG A 33 -14.19 2.20 -6.57
N ALA A 34 -14.61 3.46 -6.63
CA ALA A 34 -13.72 4.56 -6.99
C ALA A 34 -12.66 4.81 -5.90
N ALA A 35 -13.08 4.82 -4.62
CA ALA A 35 -12.18 4.96 -3.49
C ALA A 35 -11.18 3.80 -3.37
N GLU A 36 -11.64 2.55 -3.54
CA GLU A 36 -10.79 1.37 -3.59
C GLU A 36 -9.72 1.49 -4.68
N LYS A 37 -10.12 1.88 -5.90
CA LYS A 37 -9.19 2.05 -7.02
C LYS A 37 -8.15 3.14 -6.77
N LEU A 38 -8.51 4.22 -6.07
CA LEU A 38 -7.55 5.26 -5.69
C LEU A 38 -6.57 4.75 -4.65
N ARG A 39 -7.06 4.07 -3.60
CA ARG A 39 -6.24 3.47 -2.56
C ARG A 39 -5.23 2.48 -3.16
N ASP A 40 -5.70 1.60 -4.05
CA ASP A 40 -4.83 0.59 -4.66
C ASP A 40 -3.73 1.24 -5.50
N ARG A 41 -4.04 2.30 -6.28
CA ARG A 41 -3.03 3.08 -7.00
C ARG A 41 -1.99 3.72 -6.07
N LEU A 42 -2.43 4.31 -4.97
CA LEU A 42 -1.52 4.91 -3.99
C LEU A 42 -0.63 3.86 -3.33
N ASN A 43 -1.17 2.67 -3.07
CA ASN A 43 -0.40 1.58 -2.49
C ASN A 43 0.67 1.04 -3.45
N ASP A 44 0.35 0.93 -4.73
CA ASP A 44 1.31 0.56 -5.76
C ASP A 44 2.45 1.60 -5.88
N GLU A 45 2.09 2.88 -5.90
CA GLU A 45 3.06 3.98 -5.95
C GLU A 45 3.93 4.01 -4.69
N TRP A 46 3.33 3.83 -3.51
CA TRP A 46 4.05 3.73 -2.25
C TRP A 46 5.04 2.56 -2.27
N GLY A 47 4.61 1.38 -2.72
CA GLY A 47 5.48 0.21 -2.85
C GLY A 47 6.66 0.48 -3.77
N ARG A 48 6.43 1.16 -4.88
CA ARG A 48 7.49 1.59 -5.80
C ARG A 48 8.47 2.57 -5.13
N LEU A 49 7.95 3.60 -4.45
CA LEU A 49 8.78 4.57 -3.74
C LEU A 49 9.61 3.91 -2.63
N GLN A 50 9.06 2.90 -1.95
CA GLN A 50 9.78 2.15 -0.93
C GLN A 50 10.95 1.34 -1.51
N LEU A 51 10.77 0.75 -2.70
CA LEU A 51 11.86 0.07 -3.43
C LEU A 51 12.92 1.07 -3.91
N GLU A 52 12.49 2.25 -4.38
CA GLU A 52 13.40 3.35 -4.71
C GLU A 52 14.17 3.74 -3.44
N GLN A 53 13.52 4.02 -2.32
CA GLN A 53 14.16 4.39 -1.05
C GLN A 53 15.11 3.31 -0.52
N ALA A 54 14.77 2.03 -0.63
CA ALA A 54 15.67 0.93 -0.27
C ALA A 54 16.94 0.91 -1.14
N THR A 55 16.89 1.48 -2.34
CA THR A 55 18.07 1.68 -3.20
C THR A 55 18.95 2.83 -2.70
N TRP A 56 18.35 3.91 -2.19
CA TRP A 56 19.08 5.09 -1.66
C TRP A 56 19.53 4.93 -0.20
N SER A 57 18.86 4.09 0.60
CA SER A 57 19.20 3.79 2.00
C SER A 57 20.42 2.87 2.15
N ARG A 58 21.04 2.48 1.03
CA ARG A 58 22.27 1.72 1.02
C ARG A 58 23.38 2.60 1.61
N HIS A 59 23.87 2.21 2.78
CA HIS A 59 25.13 2.69 3.38
C HIS A 59 26.26 2.89 2.35
N ASN A 60 26.22 2.16 1.24
CA ASN A 60 27.07 2.31 0.06
C ASN A 60 27.23 3.76 -0.46
N LEU A 61 26.22 4.64 -0.40
CA LEU A 61 26.39 6.03 -0.87
C LEU A 61 27.28 6.84 0.07
N VAL A 62 27.03 6.71 1.38
CA VAL A 62 27.87 7.34 2.41
C VAL A 62 29.27 6.74 2.40
N GLU A 63 29.38 5.42 2.26
CA GLU A 63 30.65 4.71 2.18
C GLU A 63 31.44 5.05 0.90
N GLN A 64 30.77 5.19 -0.25
CA GLN A 64 31.41 5.64 -1.49
C GLN A 64 31.91 7.07 -1.38
N ALA A 65 31.10 8.01 -0.86
CA ALA A 65 31.53 9.38 -0.64
C ALA A 65 32.71 9.43 0.36
N ALA A 66 32.64 8.67 1.45
CA ALA A 66 33.73 8.57 2.42
C ALA A 66 35.03 8.02 1.81
N ARG A 67 34.97 6.99 0.95
CA ARG A 67 36.14 6.47 0.23
C ARG A 67 36.67 7.42 -0.84
N GLN A 68 35.79 7.99 -1.67
CA GLN A 68 36.20 8.74 -2.86
C GLN A 68 36.54 10.20 -2.56
N GLU A 69 35.77 10.88 -1.71
CA GLU A 69 35.99 12.30 -1.40
C GLU A 69 36.89 12.50 -0.17
N LEU A 70 36.73 11.66 0.85
CA LEU A 70 37.48 11.79 2.11
C LEU A 70 38.67 10.82 2.21
N GLY A 71 38.85 9.93 1.22
CA GLY A 71 39.94 8.94 1.23
C GLY A 71 39.87 7.94 2.38
N MET A 72 38.71 7.78 3.02
CA MET A 72 38.57 6.91 4.19
C MET A 72 38.77 5.44 3.80
N VAL A 73 39.56 4.74 4.60
CA VAL A 73 39.84 3.30 4.46
C VAL A 73 39.32 2.56 5.68
N THR A 74 38.91 1.31 5.51
CA THR A 74 38.48 0.47 6.64
C THR A 74 39.71 0.15 7.49
N PRO A 75 39.74 0.51 8.79
CA PRO A 75 40.89 0.28 9.65
C PRO A 75 41.16 -1.21 9.82
N GLY A 76 42.44 -1.59 9.83
CA GLY A 76 42.87 -2.97 10.06
C GLY A 76 42.79 -3.36 11.54
N PRO A 77 42.98 -4.65 11.88
CA PRO A 77 42.94 -5.13 13.27
C PRO A 77 43.92 -4.42 14.21
N THR A 78 45.04 -3.94 13.68
CA THR A 78 46.08 -3.19 14.40
C THR A 78 45.76 -1.72 14.63
N ASP A 79 44.78 -1.16 13.91
CA ASP A 79 44.41 0.26 13.98
C ASP A 79 43.29 0.51 14.99
N ILE A 80 42.74 -0.55 15.60
CA ILE A 80 41.62 -0.50 16.54
C ILE A 80 42.14 -0.53 17.97
N VAL A 81 41.99 0.58 18.71
CA VAL A 81 42.30 0.66 20.14
C VAL A 81 41.00 0.69 20.92
N VAL A 82 40.78 -0.33 21.75
CA VAL A 82 39.63 -0.37 22.66
C VAL A 82 39.98 0.38 23.93
N VAL A 83 39.38 1.55 24.12
CA VAL A 83 39.57 2.35 25.34
C VAL A 83 38.54 1.90 26.36
N GLN A 84 38.98 1.26 27.43
CA GLN A 84 38.12 0.96 28.57
C GLN A 84 38.02 2.22 29.43
N LEU A 85 36.85 2.87 29.41
CA LEU A 85 36.55 3.97 30.32
C LEU A 85 36.45 3.39 31.73
N GLU A 86 37.50 3.53 32.53
CA GLU A 86 37.38 3.38 33.98
C GLU A 86 36.37 4.42 34.45
N ALA A 87 35.25 3.93 34.98
CA ALA A 87 34.29 4.76 35.69
C ALA A 87 35.07 5.48 36.80
N ALA A 88 35.15 6.80 36.70
CA ALA A 88 35.74 7.65 37.72
C ALA A 88 35.13 7.28 39.07
N GLN A 89 36.00 6.86 39.99
CA GLN A 89 35.67 6.52 41.38
C GLN A 89 35.14 7.75 42.13
#